data_AF-A0A0L8G958-F1
#
_entry.id   AF-A0A0L8G958-F1
#
_cell.length_a   1.000
_cell.length_b   1.000
_cell.length_c   1.000
_cell.angle_alpha   90.00
_cell.angle_beta   90.00
_cell.angle_gamma   90.00
#
_symmetry.space_group_name_H-M   'P 1'
#
loop_
_entity.id
_entity.type
_entity.pdbx_description
1 polymer ?
#
loop_
_entity_poly.entity_id
_entity_poly.type
_entity_poly.pdbx_seq_one_letter_code
_entity_poly.pdbx_strand_id
1 'polypeptide(L)' 'ECPVGTYKWHASNELCLKCPKYSYANGEGAEECTCENRYYRHKDDDRSLPCTRKSLMKLHIEYSPALL' A
#
# COMPACT_ATOMS: atom_id res chain seq x y z
N GLU A 1 -18.55 -2.73 3.64
CA GLU A 1 -17.33 -3.56 3.52
C GLU A 1 -16.67 -3.25 2.18
N CYS A 2 -15.34 -3.28 2.06
CA CYS A 2 -14.69 -2.98 0.79
C CYS A 2 -14.71 -4.20 -0.14
N PRO A 3 -15.09 -4.07 -1.42
CA PRO A 3 -15.07 -5.20 -2.35
C PRO A 3 -13.64 -5.70 -2.61
N VAL A 4 -13.53 -6.95 -3.08
CA VAL A 4 -12.27 -7.58 -3.49
C VAL A 4 -11.47 -6.65 -4.42
N GLY A 5 -10.16 -6.54 -4.17
CA GLY A 5 -9.27 -5.65 -4.90
C GLY A 5 -9.30 -4.17 -4.48
N THR A 6 -10.06 -3.84 -3.43
CA THR A 6 -10.09 -2.50 -2.82
C THR A 6 -9.85 -2.57 -1.31
N TYR A 7 -9.48 -1.44 -0.71
CA TYR A 7 -9.21 -1.34 0.73
C TYR A 7 -9.68 0.01 1.29
N LYS A 8 -9.83 0.08 2.61
CA LYS A 8 -9.92 1.35 3.36
C LYS A 8 -9.34 1.18 4.76
N TRP A 9 -8.48 2.09 5.20
CA TRP A 9 -7.78 1.90 6.47
C TRP A 9 -8.63 2.29 7.69
N HIS A 10 -9.61 3.19 7.53
CA HIS A 10 -10.50 3.63 8.60
C HIS A 10 -11.92 3.11 8.41
N ALA A 11 -12.59 2.85 9.53
CA ALA A 11 -14.04 2.67 9.59
C ALA A 11 -14.76 4.02 9.39
N SER A 12 -14.46 4.71 8.30
CA SER A 12 -15.10 5.95 7.85
C SER A 12 -16.12 5.64 6.74
N ASN A 13 -16.92 6.65 6.38
CA ASN A 13 -17.80 6.63 5.21
C ASN A 13 -17.05 6.94 3.90
N GLU A 14 -15.72 6.98 3.94
CA GLU A 14 -14.91 7.18 2.73
C GLU A 14 -15.03 5.98 1.79
N LEU A 15 -14.85 6.28 0.50
CA LEU A 15 -14.89 5.27 -0.55
C LEU A 15 -13.68 4.34 -0.42
N CYS A 16 -13.89 3.07 -0.74
CA CYS A 16 -12.80 2.11 -0.86
C CYS A 16 -11.89 2.50 -2.02
N LEU A 17 -10.58 2.45 -1.77
CA LEU A 17 -9.55 2.74 -2.76
C LEU A 17 -9.12 1.45 -3.44
N LYS A 18 -8.82 1.51 -4.73
CA LYS A 18 -8.24 0.37 -5.44
C LYS A 18 -6.86 0.05 -4.87
N CYS A 19 -6.50 -1.23 -4.79
CA CYS A 19 -5.14 -1.61 -4.43
C CYS A 19 -4.12 -0.96 -5.37
N PRO A 20 -3.06 -0.32 -4.83
CA PRO A 20 -2.01 0.26 -5.64
C PRO A 20 -1.19 -0.83 -6.34
N LYS A 21 -0.35 -0.42 -7.28
CA LYS A 21 0.41 -1.35 -8.13
C LYS A 21 1.24 -2.33 -7.28
N TYR A 22 1.31 -3.58 -7.74
CA TYR A 22 2.04 -4.68 -7.08
C TYR A 22 1.50 -5.05 -5.70
N SER A 23 0.21 -4.85 -5.49
CA SER A 23 -0.51 -5.24 -4.27
C SER A 23 -1.92 -5.69 -4.60
N TYR A 24 -2.54 -6.45 -3.70
CA TYR A 24 -3.85 -7.05 -3.88
C TYR A 24 -4.63 -7.16 -2.56
N ALA A 25 -5.95 -7.29 -2.67
CA ALA A 25 -6.85 -7.65 -1.58
C ALA A 25 -7.67 -8.86 -2.03
N ASN A 26 -7.44 -10.03 -1.42
CA ASN A 26 -8.04 -11.31 -1.85
C ASN A 26 -9.51 -11.46 -1.43
N GLY A 27 -9.93 -10.76 -0.37
CA GLY A 27 -11.26 -10.83 0.17
C GLY A 27 -11.89 -9.45 0.29
N GLU A 28 -13.15 -9.43 0.68
CA GLU A 28 -13.80 -8.19 1.07
C GLU A 28 -13.25 -7.69 2.42
N GLY A 29 -13.48 -6.41 2.70
CA GLY A 29 -13.19 -5.81 4.00
C GLY A 29 -11.71 -5.54 4.28
N ALA A 30 -10.86 -5.52 3.26
CA ALA A 30 -9.44 -5.25 3.44
C ALA A 30 -9.19 -3.84 4.02
N GLU A 31 -8.42 -3.78 5.10
CA GLU A 31 -7.97 -2.51 5.70
C GLU A 31 -6.71 -1.96 5.01
N GLU A 32 -5.96 -2.86 4.36
CA GLU A 32 -4.77 -2.58 3.57
C GLU A 32 -4.59 -3.67 2.51
N CYS A 33 -3.97 -3.34 1.39
CA CYS A 33 -3.62 -4.32 0.36
C CYS A 33 -2.29 -5.02 0.66
N THR A 34 -2.27 -6.34 0.55
CA THR A 34 -1.07 -7.18 0.66
C THR A 34 -0.17 -7.01 -0.55
N CYS A 35 1.15 -6.89 -0.34
CA CYS A 35 2.09 -6.84 -1.47
C CYS A 35 2.16 -8.18 -2.22
N GLU A 36 2.30 -8.11 -3.53
CA GLU A 36 2.62 -9.27 -4.37
C GLU A 36 3.96 -9.90 -3.96
N ASN A 37 4.14 -11.18 -4.27
CA ASN A 37 5.37 -11.89 -3.94
C ASN A 37 6.61 -11.14 -4.47
N ARG A 38 7.61 -10.94 -3.60
CA ARG A 38 8.86 -10.19 -3.86
C ARG A 38 8.72 -8.66 -3.96
N TYR A 39 7.56 -8.09 -3.70
CA TYR A 39 7.37 -6.66 -3.49
C TYR A 39 7.10 -6.37 -2.02
N TYR A 40 7.48 -5.17 -1.57
CA TYR A 40 7.38 -4.76 -0.18
C TYR A 40 7.05 -3.27 -0.11
N ARG A 41 6.43 -2.83 1.00
CA ARG A 41 6.37 -1.43 1.40
C ARG A 41 7.39 -1.18 2.50
N HIS A 42 7.97 0.02 2.53
CA HIS A 42 8.69 0.46 3.71
C HIS A 42 7.70 0.68 4.87
N LYS A 43 8.17 0.56 6.11
CA LYS A 43 7.32 0.78 7.29
C LYS A 43 6.75 2.22 7.39
N ASP A 44 7.42 3.16 6.72
CA ASP A 44 7.07 4.58 6.71
C ASP A 44 6.34 4.98 5.41
N ASP A 45 6.16 4.04 4.46
CA ASP A 45 5.40 4.29 3.25
C ASP A 45 3.90 4.29 3.56
N ASP A 46 3.16 5.24 2.97
CA ASP A 46 1.70 5.25 3.08
C ASP A 46 1.07 4.04 2.35
N ARG A 47 -0.08 3.57 2.85
CA ARG A 47 -0.81 2.40 2.31
C ARG A 47 -1.26 2.59 0.86
N SER A 48 -1.44 3.85 0.44
CA SER A 48 -1.77 4.22 -0.94
C SER A 48 -0.59 4.11 -1.90
N LEU A 49 0.65 4.00 -1.39
CA LEU A 49 1.81 3.84 -2.24
C LEU A 49 1.91 2.41 -2.80
N PRO A 50 2.36 2.27 -4.07
CA PRO A 50 2.68 0.98 -4.66
C PRO A 50 3.72 0.20 -3.85
N CYS A 51 3.56 -1.12 -3.77
CA CYS A 51 4.66 -1.95 -3.29
C CYS A 51 5.81 -1.91 -4.29
N THR A 52 7.06 -1.91 -3.83
CA THR A 52 8.23 -1.81 -4.70
C THR A 52 9.22 -2.96 -4.46
N ARG A 53 10.15 -3.12 -5.40
CA ARG A 53 11.31 -4.02 -5.29
C ARG A 53 12.53 -3.19 -4.92
N LYS A 54 13.57 -3.81 -4.35
CA LYS A 54 14.81 -3.18 -3.84
C LYS A 54 15.44 -2.05 -4.70
N SER A 55 15.25 -2.04 -6.01
CA SER A 55 15.76 -0.95 -6.87
C SER A 55 15.12 0.42 -6.60
N LEU A 56 13.91 0.47 -6.01
CA LEU A 56 13.20 1.71 -5.68
C LEU A 56 13.12 2.02 -4.18
N MET A 57 13.46 1.07 -3.29
CA MET A 57 13.69 1.40 -1.87
C MET A 57 14.84 2.42 -1.74
N LYS A 58 15.84 2.35 -2.63
CA LYS A 58 16.91 3.34 -2.71
C LYS A 58 16.39 4.75 -3.04
N LEU A 59 15.31 4.84 -3.83
CA LEU A 59 14.65 6.11 -4.15
C LEU A 59 13.88 6.66 -2.94
N HIS A 60 13.12 5.82 -2.22
CA HIS A 60 12.42 6.27 -1.00
C HIS A 60 13.36 6.71 0.13
N ILE A 61 14.54 6.08 0.26
CA ILE A 61 15.55 6.54 1.24
C ILE A 61 16.06 7.94 0.88
N GLU A 62 16.30 8.26 -0.40
CA GLU A 62 16.77 9.58 -0.81
C GLU A 62 15.70 10.68 -0.75
N TYR A 63 14.40 10.33 -0.80
CA TYR A 63 13.29 11.29 -0.78
C TYR A 63 12.46 11.27 0.52
N SER A 64 12.86 10.49 1.53
CA SER A 64 12.18 10.47 2.82
C SER A 64 12.49 11.75 3.61
N PRO A 65 11.47 12.56 3.99
CA PRO A 65 11.67 13.76 4.80
C PRO A 65 12.11 13.46 6.23
N ALA A 66 12.18 12.19 6.65
CA ALA A 66 12.66 11.80 7.98
C ALA A 66 14.20 11.78 8.12
N LEU A 67 14.93 12.03 7.03
CA LEU A 67 16.40 12.16 7.01
C LEU A 67 16.88 13.61 6.78
N LEU A 68 15.95 14.56 6.68
CA LEU A 68 16.20 16.02 6.73
C LEU A 68 15.83 16.55 8.13
#